data_AF-A0A9X5C7W7-F1
#
_entry.id   AF-A0A9X5C7W7-F1
#
_cell.length_a   1.000
_cell.length_b   1.000
_cell.length_c   1.000
_cell.angle_alpha   90.00
_cell.angle_beta   90.00
_cell.angle_gamma   90.00
#
_symmetry.space_group_name_H-M   'P 1'
#
loop_
_entity.id
_entity.type
_entity.pdbx_description
1 polymer ?
#
loop_
_entity_poly.entity_id
_entity_poly.type
_entity_poly.pdbx_seq_one_letter_code
_entity_poly.pdbx_strand_id
1 'polypeptide(L)'
;MGLYGGLDVDDIHKRKGLEVGQKILDYMGSTELVANLFRISQTEEKLRKDEITGAKAATATHYKVGKEVRGAIEKIGGTMPEDLPTPEKNIQQVEKEQLARLKAKAKAGKLMLDE
;
A
#
# COMPACT_ATOMS: atom_id res chain seq x y z
N MET A 1 9.54 10.15 1.89
CA MET A 1 8.84 9.78 0.62
C MET A 1 7.83 10.87 0.24
N GLY A 2 7.60 11.15 -1.06
CA GLY A 2 6.65 12.21 -1.48
C GLY A 2 5.19 11.95 -1.12
N LEU A 3 4.77 10.68 -1.09
CA LEU A 3 3.41 10.27 -0.72
C LEU A 3 3.10 10.46 0.77
N TYR A 4 4.09 10.16 1.62
CA TYR A 4 3.96 10.12 3.08
C TYR A 4 4.43 11.40 3.77
N GLY A 5 4.24 12.56 3.13
CA GLY A 5 4.48 13.86 3.78
C GLY A 5 5.93 14.12 4.22
N GLY A 6 6.91 13.43 3.63
CA GLY A 6 8.32 13.56 4.01
C GLY A 6 8.80 12.48 4.98
N LEU A 7 7.91 11.69 5.59
CA LEU A 7 8.27 10.58 6.47
C LEU A 7 9.14 9.55 5.73
N ASP A 8 10.10 9.00 6.47
CA ASP A 8 10.90 7.87 6.02
C ASP A 8 10.26 6.53 6.44
N VAL A 9 10.97 5.43 6.19
CA VAL A 9 10.47 4.08 6.49
C VAL A 9 10.35 3.86 7.99
N ASP A 10 11.28 4.37 8.79
CA ASP A 10 11.32 4.18 10.24
C ASP A 10 10.22 5.00 10.92
N ASP A 11 9.96 6.21 10.42
CA ASP A 11 8.86 7.05 10.86
C ASP A 11 7.50 6.38 10.61
N ILE A 12 7.30 5.83 9.41
CA ILE A 12 6.04 5.13 9.06
C ILE A 12 5.88 3.88 9.93
N HIS A 13 6.96 3.13 10.16
CA HIS A 13 6.96 1.93 10.98
C HIS A 13 6.53 2.25 12.42
N LYS A 14 7.10 3.30 13.02
CA LYS A 14 6.72 3.80 14.35
C LYS A 14 5.29 4.32 14.39
N ARG A 15 4.88 5.15 13.41
CA ARG A 15 3.52 5.72 13.36
C ARG A 15 2.46 4.63 13.27
N LYS A 16 2.77 3.53 12.57
CA LYS A 16 1.90 2.36 12.45
C LYS A 16 1.93 1.43 13.65
N GLY A 17 2.81 1.65 14.63
CA GLY A 17 2.93 0.83 15.82
C GLY A 17 3.43 -0.59 15.55
N LEU A 18 4.24 -0.77 14.50
CA LEU A 18 4.73 -2.09 14.10
C LEU A 18 5.89 -2.54 14.99
N GLU A 19 5.97 -3.85 15.25
CA GLU A 19 7.08 -4.45 15.98
C GLU A 19 8.31 -4.62 15.07
N VAL A 20 9.49 -4.72 15.68
CA VAL A 20 10.74 -4.95 14.94
C VAL A 20 10.63 -6.25 14.12
N GLY A 21 10.92 -6.15 12.82
CA GLY A 21 10.83 -7.26 11.87
C GLY A 21 9.48 -7.39 11.17
N GLN A 22 8.42 -6.71 11.64
CA GLN A 22 7.17 -6.61 10.90
C GLN A 22 7.36 -5.72 9.67
N LYS A 23 6.95 -6.24 8.49
CA LYS A 23 7.05 -5.50 7.23
C LYS A 23 5.84 -4.60 7.07
N ILE A 24 6.08 -3.32 6.76
CA ILE A 24 5.01 -2.33 6.62
C ILE A 24 3.93 -2.78 5.62
N LEU A 25 4.34 -3.29 4.44
CA LEU A 25 3.42 -3.73 3.38
C LEU A 25 2.47 -4.86 3.82
N ASP A 26 2.89 -5.72 4.75
CA ASP A 26 2.06 -6.84 5.23
C ASP A 26 0.95 -6.35 6.18
N TYR A 27 1.07 -5.11 6.67
CA TYR A 27 0.16 -4.41 7.58
C TYR A 27 -0.37 -3.11 6.93
N MET A 28 -0.58 -3.11 5.61
CA MET A 28 -1.27 -2.01 4.92
C MET A 28 -2.69 -2.43 4.52
N GLY A 29 -3.64 -1.52 4.71
CA GLY A 29 -4.98 -1.66 4.15
C GLY A 29 -4.98 -1.50 2.62
N SER A 30 -6.04 -1.97 1.97
CA SER A 30 -6.19 -1.88 0.50
C SER A 30 -6.04 -0.45 -0.03
N THR A 31 -6.61 0.55 0.65
CA THR A 31 -6.51 1.96 0.26
C THR A 31 -5.06 2.46 0.22
N GLU A 32 -4.25 2.08 1.21
CA GLU A 32 -2.83 2.48 1.27
C GLU A 32 -2.00 1.76 0.20
N LEU A 33 -2.27 0.48 -0.02
CA LEU A 33 -1.65 -0.31 -1.08
C LEU A 33 -1.97 0.25 -2.46
N VAL A 34 -3.23 0.65 -2.70
CA VAL A 34 -3.65 1.29 -3.95
C VAL A 34 -2.92 2.61 -4.14
N ALA A 35 -2.78 3.45 -3.11
CA ALA A 35 -2.02 4.70 -3.21
C ALA A 35 -0.54 4.47 -3.56
N ASN A 36 0.10 3.47 -2.95
CA ASN A 36 1.48 3.09 -3.28
C ASN A 36 1.60 2.56 -4.71
N LEU A 37 0.73 1.63 -5.11
CA LEU A 37 0.71 1.06 -6.46
C LEU A 37 0.50 2.16 -7.50
N PHE A 38 -0.47 3.03 -7.30
CA PHE A 38 -0.78 4.13 -8.21
C PHE A 38 0.42 5.07 -8.38
N ARG A 39 1.09 5.48 -7.29
CA ARG A 39 2.32 6.27 -7.35
C ARG A 39 3.41 5.56 -8.17
N ILE A 40 3.62 4.27 -7.93
CA ILE A 40 4.64 3.47 -8.63
C ILE A 40 4.32 3.42 -10.12
N SER A 41 3.10 3.03 -10.49
CA SER A 41 2.68 2.93 -11.89
C SER A 41 2.79 4.26 -12.64
N GLN A 42 2.37 5.36 -12.01
CA GLN A 42 2.47 6.69 -12.63
C GLN A 42 3.91 7.20 -12.70
N THR A 43 4.77 6.83 -11.74
CA THR A 43 6.20 7.11 -11.83
C THR A 43 6.81 6.34 -13.00
N GLU A 44 6.53 5.04 -13.11
CA GLU A 44 7.07 4.18 -14.17
C GLU A 44 6.65 4.67 -15.56
N GLU A 45 5.38 5.02 -15.73
CA GLU A 45 4.86 5.63 -16.96
C GLU A 45 5.61 6.93 -17.29
N LYS A 46 5.80 7.80 -16.30
CA LYS A 46 6.50 9.07 -16.47
C LYS A 46 7.99 8.89 -16.80
N LEU A 47 8.67 7.94 -16.17
CA LEU A 47 10.08 7.64 -16.46
C LEU A 47 10.25 7.20 -17.91
N ARG A 48 9.35 6.34 -18.42
CA ARG A 48 9.37 5.92 -19.83
C ARG A 48 9.06 7.06 -20.77
N LYS A 49 7.98 7.80 -20.52
CA LYS A 49 7.49 8.86 -21.41
C LYS A 49 8.50 10.00 -21.57
N ASP A 50 9.14 10.39 -20.47
CA ASP A 50 10.08 11.51 -20.45
C ASP A 50 11.55 11.03 -20.62
N GLU A 51 11.75 9.73 -20.95
CA GLU A 51 13.07 9.08 -21.13
C GLU A 51 14.05 9.34 -19.97
N ILE A 52 13.52 9.41 -18.75
CA ILE A 52 14.29 9.77 -17.56
C ILE A 52 15.16 8.59 -17.14
N THR A 53 16.47 8.80 -17.16
CA THR A 53 17.47 7.82 -16.74
C THR A 53 18.30 8.33 -15.57
N GLY A 54 18.93 7.40 -14.84
CA GLY A 54 19.78 7.69 -13.69
C GLY A 54 19.02 7.79 -12.36
N ALA A 55 19.64 7.25 -11.31
CA ALA A 55 19.01 7.08 -10.00
C ALA A 55 18.51 8.41 -9.37
N LYS A 56 19.27 9.50 -9.52
CA LYS A 56 18.91 10.81 -8.97
C LYS A 56 17.64 11.38 -9.61
N ALA A 57 17.57 11.35 -10.94
CA ALA A 57 16.42 11.87 -11.69
C ALA A 57 15.18 10.97 -11.50
N ALA A 58 15.37 9.65 -11.44
CA ALA A 58 14.30 8.71 -11.14
C ALA A 58 13.72 8.94 -9.73
N THR A 59 14.59 9.13 -8.72
CA THR A 59 14.16 9.42 -7.35
C THR A 59 13.40 10.75 -7.24
N ALA A 60 13.89 11.80 -7.91
CA ALA A 60 13.21 13.09 -7.95
C ALA A 60 11.82 12.99 -8.62
N THR A 61 11.72 12.21 -9.70
CA THR A 61 10.44 11.96 -10.39
C THR A 61 9.47 11.20 -9.49
N HIS A 62 9.92 10.12 -8.86
CA HIS A 62 9.12 9.35 -7.90
C HIS A 62 8.62 10.20 -6.74
N TYR A 63 9.48 11.10 -6.22
CA TYR A 63 9.11 12.05 -5.17
C TYR A 63 8.02 13.02 -5.65
N LYS A 64 8.19 13.63 -6.84
CA LYS A 64 7.21 14.56 -7.41
C LYS A 64 5.86 13.89 -7.64
N VAL A 65 5.85 12.72 -8.27
CA VAL A 65 4.61 11.95 -8.49
C VAL A 65 3.95 11.61 -7.14
N GLY A 66 4.72 11.17 -6.14
CA GLY A 66 4.19 10.91 -4.81
C GLY A 66 3.52 12.13 -4.17
N LYS A 67 4.10 13.32 -4.35
CA LYS A 67 3.52 14.59 -3.87
C LYS A 67 2.21 14.94 -4.58
N GLU A 68 2.12 14.70 -5.90
CA GLU A 68 0.88 14.92 -6.66
C GLU A 68 -0.23 13.97 -6.21
N VAL A 69 0.09 12.68 -6.03
CA VAL A 69 -0.87 11.68 -5.50
C VAL A 69 -1.37 12.10 -4.12
N ARG A 70 -0.46 12.51 -3.22
CA ARG A 70 -0.83 13.04 -1.90
C ARG A 70 -1.77 14.24 -2.01
N GLY A 71 -1.43 15.22 -2.85
CA GLY A 71 -2.27 16.40 -3.07
C GLY A 71 -3.64 16.07 -3.64
N ALA A 72 -3.75 15.02 -4.47
CA ALA A 72 -5.05 14.54 -4.95
C ALA A 72 -5.90 13.94 -3.82
N ILE A 73 -5.30 13.12 -2.94
CA ILE A 73 -5.99 12.56 -1.76
C ILE A 73 -6.49 13.70 -0.86
N GLU A 74 -5.66 14.72 -0.62
CA GLU A 74 -6.04 15.87 0.21
C GLU A 74 -7.20 16.67 -0.40
N LYS A 75 -7.13 16.96 -1.71
CA LYS A 75 -8.17 17.72 -2.43
C LYS A 75 -9.55 17.07 -2.39
N ILE A 76 -9.61 15.74 -2.37
CA ILE A 76 -10.87 15.00 -2.29
C ILE A 76 -11.34 14.74 -0.84
N GLY A 77 -10.60 15.26 0.16
CA GLY A 77 -10.90 15.04 1.58
C GLY A 77 -10.58 13.62 2.05
N GLY A 78 -9.68 12.92 1.36
CA GLY A 78 -9.26 11.57 1.71
C GLY A 78 -8.31 11.54 2.91
N THR A 79 -8.30 10.43 3.64
CA THR A 79 -7.34 10.18 4.72
C THR A 79 -5.94 9.97 4.15
N MET A 80 -4.94 10.63 4.74
CA MET A 80 -3.55 10.48 4.29
C MET A 80 -3.04 9.06 4.50
N PRO A 81 -2.16 8.55 3.62
CA PRO A 81 -1.66 7.17 3.70
C PRO A 81 -1.04 6.79 5.04
N GLU A 82 -0.31 7.72 5.68
CA GLU A 82 0.28 7.52 7.01
C GLU A 82 -0.74 7.52 8.16
N ASP A 83 -1.96 7.98 7.92
CA ASP A 83 -3.05 8.08 8.90
C ASP A 83 -4.12 7.00 8.70
N LEU A 84 -3.98 6.18 7.65
CA LEU A 84 -4.84 5.03 7.45
C LEU A 84 -4.61 3.99 8.56
N PRO A 85 -5.67 3.29 8.99
CA PRO A 85 -5.58 2.32 10.08
C PRO A 85 -4.60 1.19 9.73
N THR A 86 -3.74 0.85 10.68
CA THR A 86 -2.92 -0.36 10.60
C THR A 86 -3.80 -1.57 10.91
N PRO A 87 -3.88 -2.58 10.04
CA PRO A 87 -4.54 -3.85 10.35
C PRO A 87 -3.90 -4.53 11.56
N GLU A 88 -4.70 -5.17 12.41
CA GLU A 88 -4.19 -5.93 13.57
C GLU A 88 -3.46 -7.23 13.16
N LYS A 89 -3.84 -7.78 12.00
CA LYS A 89 -3.28 -9.02 11.45
C LYS A 89 -2.55 -8.73 10.15
N ASN A 90 -1.45 -9.43 9.93
CA ASN A 90 -0.76 -9.36 8.65
C ASN A 90 -1.51 -10.15 7.57
N ILE A 91 -1.18 -9.87 6.31
CA ILE A 91 -1.81 -10.52 5.15
C ILE A 91 -1.70 -12.05 5.17
N GLN A 92 -0.61 -12.62 5.70
CA GLN A 92 -0.40 -14.07 5.75
C GLN A 92 -1.33 -14.74 6.78
N GLN A 93 -1.55 -14.10 7.93
CA GLN A 93 -2.51 -14.54 8.93
C GLN A 93 -3.93 -14.50 8.36
N VAL A 94 -4.28 -13.39 7.69
CA VAL A 94 -5.57 -13.25 7.01
C VAL A 94 -5.75 -14.35 5.98
N GLU A 95 -4.77 -14.59 5.10
CA GLU A 95 -4.80 -15.64 4.08
C GLU A 95 -5.06 -17.02 4.70
N LYS A 96 -4.30 -17.39 5.75
CA LYS A 96 -4.45 -18.66 6.45
C LYS A 96 -5.86 -18.83 7.03
N GLU A 97 -6.41 -17.78 7.63
CA GLU A 97 -7.77 -17.78 8.17
C GLU A 97 -8.83 -17.90 7.07
N GLN A 98 -8.67 -17.19 5.95
CA GLN A 98 -9.57 -17.31 4.81
C GLN A 98 -9.55 -18.74 4.23
N LEU A 99 -8.37 -19.32 4.05
CA LEU A 99 -8.21 -20.69 3.56
C LEU A 99 -8.85 -21.72 4.50
N ALA A 100 -8.63 -21.58 5.81
CA ALA A 100 -9.27 -22.45 6.80
C ALA A 100 -10.80 -22.34 6.77
N ARG A 101 -11.33 -21.11 6.66
CA ARG A 101 -12.78 -20.85 6.53
C ARG A 101 -13.35 -21.48 5.26
N LEU A 102 -12.66 -21.37 4.13
CA LEU A 102 -13.09 -21.96 2.85
C LEU A 102 -13.11 -23.50 2.93
N LYS A 103 -12.07 -24.12 3.51
CA LYS A 103 -12.03 -25.57 3.77
C LYS A 103 -13.19 -26.03 4.65
N ALA A 104 -13.51 -25.28 5.70
CA ALA A 104 -14.65 -25.58 6.57
C ALA A 104 -16.00 -25.47 5.84
N LYS A 105 -16.19 -24.43 5.00
CA LYS A 105 -17.39 -24.28 4.16
C LYS A 105 -17.55 -25.42 3.16
N ALA A 106 -16.45 -25.84 2.52
CA ALA A 106 -16.44 -26.98 1.61
C ALA A 106 -16.85 -28.27 2.33
N LYS A 107 -16.27 -28.54 3.51
CA LYS A 107 -16.63 -29.70 4.34
C LYS A 107 -18.10 -29.68 4.78
N ALA A 108 -18.67 -28.49 4.99
CA ALA A 108 -20.08 -28.32 5.37
C ALA A 108 -21.06 -28.36 4.18
N GLY A 109 -20.60 -28.62 2.94
CA GLY A 109 -21.44 -28.65 1.75
C GLY A 109 -22.03 -27.28 1.35
N LYS A 110 -21.47 -26.19 1.88
CA LYS A 110 -21.98 -24.81 1.68
C LYS A 110 -21.14 -23.98 0.70
N LEU A 111 -20.15 -24.60 0.06
CA LEU A 111 -19.35 -23.93 -0.98
C LEU A 111 -19.98 -24.24 -2.34
N MET A 112 -21.10 -23.59 -2.65
CA MET A 112 -21.53 -23.46 -4.05
C MET A 112 -20.88 -22.18 -4.58
N LEU A 113 -20.05 -22.34 -5.61
CA LEU A 113 -19.64 -21.23 -6.45
C LEU A 113 -20.80 -21.06 -7.43
N ASP A 114 -21.81 -20.27 -7.04
CA ASP A 114 -22.82 -19.86 -8.01
C ASP A 114 -22.15 -18.87 -8.97
N GLU A 115 -22.08 -19.27 -10.24
CA GLU A 115 -21.66 -18.45 -11.38
C GLU A 115 -22.62 -17.27 -11.62
#